data_AF-A0A3B9MLV5-F1
#
_entry.id   AF-A0A3B9MLV5-F1
#
_cell.length_a   1.000
_cell.length_b   1.000
_cell.length_c   1.000
_cell.angle_alpha   90.00
_cell.angle_beta   90.00
_cell.angle_gamma   90.00
#
_symmetry.space_group_name_H-M   'P 1'
#
loop_
_entity.id
_entity.type
_entity.pdbx_description
1 polymer ?
#
loop_
_entity_poly.entity_id
_entity_poly.type
_entity_poly.pdbx_seq_one_letter_code
_entity_poly.pdbx_strand_id
1 'polypeptide(L)'
;MSFLDILQLALRNLRQAKLRATLTTMGVIVGVSVIVTMVSFGLGLQRNLLSRFRALDLFNEIRVFGKNVFTMVSPNQNPARRGENTGERRGPGFTPDKTPTRVLDDNAVAEISRIPGVAYVEPSLMVFTYIRANGHSQIESIAGASVPNASSRFKEFSAGQMISSPDADEAVVKETFTRDFGFEKPADAIGKT
;
A
#
# COMPACT_ATOMS: atom_id res chain seq x y z
N MET A 1 26.60 12.40 -57.10
CA MET A 1 25.32 11.68 -57.10
C MET A 1 24.51 12.16 -55.92
N SER A 2 23.27 12.59 -56.14
CA SER A 2 22.43 13.15 -55.07
C SER A 2 21.93 12.04 -54.15
N PHE A 3 21.91 12.28 -52.83
CA PHE A 3 21.28 11.38 -51.84
C PHE A 3 19.82 11.07 -52.20
N LEU A 4 19.12 12.05 -52.80
CA LEU A 4 17.74 11.88 -53.26
C LEU A 4 17.62 10.89 -54.41
N ASP A 5 18.58 10.84 -55.34
CA ASP A 5 18.55 9.86 -56.45
C ASP A 5 18.71 8.44 -55.94
N ILE A 6 19.61 8.22 -54.96
CA ILE A 6 19.83 6.90 -54.35
C ILE A 6 18.58 6.46 -53.59
N LEU A 7 17.95 7.37 -52.84
CA LEU A 7 16.70 7.10 -52.13
C LEU A 7 15.56 6.76 -53.10
N GLN A 8 15.44 7.48 -54.21
CA GLN A 8 14.43 7.24 -55.24
C GLN A 8 14.64 5.88 -55.94
N LEU A 9 15.90 5.50 -56.21
CA LEU A 9 16.23 4.18 -56.75
C LEU A 9 15.85 3.05 -55.77
N ALA A 10 16.17 3.21 -54.49
CA ALA A 10 15.85 2.24 -53.44
C ALA A 10 14.33 2.07 -53.26
N LEU A 11 13.56 3.16 -53.27
CA LEU A 11 12.10 3.14 -53.17
C LEU A 11 11.45 2.42 -54.35
N ARG A 12 11.97 2.61 -55.57
CA ARG A 12 11.47 1.94 -56.78
C ARG A 12 11.71 0.43 -56.71
N ASN A 13 12.88 0.02 -56.20
CA ASN A 13 13.21 -1.39 -55.99
C ASN A 13 12.30 -2.05 -54.93
N LEU A 14 12.07 -1.38 -53.80
CA LEU A 14 11.11 -1.82 -52.76
C LEU A 14 9.68 -1.98 -53.30
N ARG A 15 9.24 -1.06 -54.18
CA ARG A 15 7.92 -1.12 -54.83
C ARG A 15 7.76 -2.27 -55.84
N GLN A 16 8.85 -2.83 -56.34
CA GLN A 16 8.82 -3.96 -57.26
C GLN A 16 8.71 -5.29 -56.49
N ALA A 17 9.28 -5.36 -55.28
CA ALA A 17 9.24 -6.51 -54.38
C ALA A 17 8.22 -6.33 -53.22
N LYS A 18 7.01 -5.85 -53.53
CA LYS A 18 6.00 -5.44 -52.53
C LYS A 18 5.77 -6.48 -51.43
N LEU A 19 5.53 -7.75 -51.79
CA LEU A 19 5.19 -8.81 -50.84
C LEU A 19 6.31 -9.08 -49.83
N ARG A 20 7.55 -9.16 -50.30
CA ARG A 20 8.73 -9.43 -49.45
C ARG A 20 9.01 -8.23 -48.55
N ALA A 21 8.98 -7.02 -49.12
CA ALA A 21 9.23 -5.79 -48.39
C ALA A 21 8.17 -5.55 -47.30
N THR A 22 6.89 -5.82 -47.57
CA THR A 22 5.82 -5.69 -46.56
C THR A 22 5.96 -6.71 -45.45
N LEU A 23 6.30 -7.97 -45.77
CA LEU A 23 6.39 -9.03 -44.76
C LEU A 23 7.57 -8.81 -43.81
N THR A 24 8.72 -8.35 -44.32
CA THR A 24 9.90 -8.05 -43.48
C THR A 24 9.69 -6.78 -42.66
N THR A 25 9.11 -5.73 -43.24
CA THR A 25 8.81 -4.50 -42.49
C THR A 25 7.76 -4.73 -41.41
N MET A 26 6.73 -5.55 -41.67
CA MET A 26 5.76 -5.95 -40.64
C MET A 26 6.46 -6.69 -39.48
N GLY A 27 7.37 -7.61 -39.77
CA GLY A 27 8.15 -8.32 -38.75
C GLY A 27 8.95 -7.36 -37.85
N VAL A 28 9.62 -6.37 -38.46
CA VAL A 28 10.35 -5.33 -37.72
C VAL A 28 9.41 -4.46 -36.89
N ILE A 29 8.26 -4.04 -37.45
CA ILE A 29 7.27 -3.21 -36.74
C ILE A 29 6.73 -3.95 -35.52
N VAL A 30 6.34 -5.22 -35.66
CA VAL A 30 5.83 -6.04 -34.55
C VAL A 30 6.92 -6.24 -33.49
N GLY A 31 8.15 -6.56 -33.91
CA GLY A 31 9.27 -6.74 -32.97
C GLY A 31 9.58 -5.49 -32.14
N VAL A 32 9.70 -4.33 -32.79
CA VAL A 32 9.96 -3.07 -32.10
C VAL A 32 8.78 -2.68 -31.21
N SER A 33 7.54 -2.89 -31.67
CA SER A 33 6.33 -2.57 -30.90
C SER A 33 6.26 -3.37 -29.59
N VAL A 34 6.55 -4.67 -29.63
CA VAL A 34 6.52 -5.53 -28.43
C VAL A 34 7.57 -5.08 -27.42
N ILE A 35 8.80 -4.82 -27.86
CA ILE A 35 9.89 -4.38 -26.98
C ILE A 35 9.53 -3.03 -26.33
N VAL A 36 9.06 -2.06 -27.12
CA VAL A 36 8.67 -0.74 -26.60
C VAL A 36 7.49 -0.84 -25.64
N THR A 37 6.51 -1.69 -25.92
CA THR A 37 5.34 -1.90 -25.05
C THR A 37 5.76 -2.50 -23.71
N MET A 38 6.60 -3.55 -23.72
CA MET A 38 7.07 -4.20 -22.49
C MET A 38 7.89 -3.23 -21.62
N VAL A 39 8.79 -2.46 -22.24
CA VAL A 39 9.59 -1.45 -21.52
C VAL A 39 8.69 -0.35 -20.94
N SER A 40 7.74 0.16 -21.73
CA SER A 40 6.83 1.22 -21.28
C SER A 40 5.92 0.75 -20.16
N PHE A 41 5.40 -0.47 -20.25
CA PHE A 41 4.58 -1.08 -19.20
C PHE A 41 5.39 -1.30 -17.92
N GLY A 42 6.60 -1.87 -18.03
CA GLY A 42 7.49 -2.09 -16.89
C GLY A 42 7.85 -0.79 -16.16
N LEU A 43 8.28 0.23 -16.90
CA LEU A 43 8.57 1.56 -16.32
C LEU A 43 7.30 2.23 -15.78
N GLY A 44 6.17 2.08 -16.45
CA GLY A 44 4.89 2.62 -16.03
C GLY A 44 4.44 2.04 -14.69
N LEU A 45 4.49 0.71 -14.54
CA LEU A 45 4.20 0.03 -13.29
C LEU A 45 5.17 0.45 -12.18
N GLN A 46 6.47 0.50 -12.47
CA GLN A 46 7.46 0.93 -11.48
C GLN A 46 7.18 2.35 -10.99
N ARG A 47 6.86 3.29 -11.89
CA ARG A 47 6.49 4.67 -11.53
C ARG A 47 5.19 4.72 -10.74
N ASN A 48 4.19 3.90 -11.09
CA ASN A 48 2.92 3.85 -10.38
C ASN A 48 3.08 3.29 -8.96
N LEU A 49 3.84 2.21 -8.80
CA LEU A 49 4.13 1.64 -7.48
C LEU A 49 4.99 2.59 -6.64
N LEU A 50 6.03 3.18 -7.23
CA LEU A 50 6.91 4.11 -6.52
C LEU A 50 6.17 5.38 -6.08
N SER A 51 5.29 5.94 -6.93
CA SER A 51 4.47 7.10 -6.58
C SER A 51 3.47 6.76 -5.47
N ARG A 52 2.81 5.59 -5.53
CA ARG A 52 1.95 5.13 -4.43
C ARG A 52 2.74 4.93 -3.13
N PHE A 53 3.91 4.30 -3.17
CA PHE A 53 4.72 4.10 -1.98
C PHE A 53 5.28 5.41 -1.40
N ARG A 54 5.67 6.35 -2.25
CA ARG A 54 6.06 7.72 -1.82
C ARG A 54 4.87 8.48 -1.24
N ALA A 55 3.69 8.37 -1.84
CA ALA A 55 2.47 9.00 -1.32
C ALA A 55 2.06 8.43 0.05
N LEU A 56 2.37 7.15 0.30
CA LEU A 56 2.17 6.49 1.59
C LEU A 56 3.32 6.73 2.59
N ASP A 57 4.36 7.47 2.20
CA ASP A 57 5.56 7.79 3.01
C ASP A 57 6.23 6.57 3.67
N LEU A 58 6.00 5.37 3.11
CA LEU A 58 6.46 4.08 3.66
C LEU A 58 7.98 3.96 3.76
N PHE A 59 8.72 4.81 3.04
CA PHE A 59 10.18 4.84 3.11
C PHE A 59 10.71 5.49 4.38
N ASN A 60 9.89 6.28 5.08
CA ASN A 60 10.23 6.97 6.32
C ASN A 60 9.44 6.42 7.53
N GLU A 61 8.68 5.33 7.36
CA GLU A 61 7.90 4.70 8.42
C GLU A 61 8.65 3.51 9.01
N ILE A 62 9.02 3.59 10.29
CA ILE A 62 9.52 2.43 11.05
C ILE A 62 8.40 1.98 12.01
N ARG A 63 7.81 0.81 11.73
CA ARG A 63 6.85 0.20 12.65
C ARG A 63 7.57 -0.57 13.74
N VAL A 64 7.44 -0.08 14.96
CA VAL A 64 7.94 -0.75 16.16
C VAL A 64 6.84 -1.65 16.71
N PHE A 65 7.05 -2.96 16.65
CA PHE A 65 6.15 -3.94 17.27
C PHE A 65 6.64 -4.27 18.68
N GLY A 66 5.77 -4.12 19.66
CA GLY A 66 6.02 -4.56 21.04
C GLY A 66 5.44 -5.95 21.28
N LYS A 67 5.31 -6.33 22.55
CA LYS A 67 4.61 -7.56 22.92
C LYS A 67 3.16 -7.49 22.39
N ASN A 68 2.79 -8.41 21.51
CA ASN A 68 1.44 -8.49 20.95
C ASN A 68 0.41 -8.47 22.10
N VAL A 69 -0.46 -7.46 22.15
CA VAL A 69 -1.54 -7.38 23.15
C VAL A 69 -2.40 -8.66 23.13
N PHE A 70 -2.52 -9.28 21.96
CA PHE A 70 -3.17 -10.58 21.77
C PHE A 70 -2.56 -11.71 22.63
N THR A 71 -1.26 -11.66 22.93
CA THR A 71 -0.57 -12.61 23.84
C THR A 71 -0.74 -12.28 25.32
N MET A 72 -1.23 -11.08 25.68
CA MET A 72 -1.63 -10.75 27.06
C MET A 72 -3.07 -11.16 27.36
N VAL A 73 -3.98 -11.09 26.36
CA VAL A 73 -5.42 -11.39 26.54
C VAL A 73 -5.73 -12.90 26.53
N SER A 74 -4.78 -13.75 26.10
CA SER A 74 -4.86 -15.21 26.23
C SER A 74 -3.73 -15.78 27.08
N PRO A 75 -3.82 -15.72 28.43
CA PRO A 75 -2.81 -16.28 29.32
C PRO A 75 -2.69 -17.81 29.24
N ASN A 76 -3.61 -18.49 28.53
CA ASN A 76 -3.69 -19.95 28.52
C ASN A 76 -3.23 -20.62 27.20
N GLN A 77 -2.65 -19.86 26.27
CA GLN A 77 -1.98 -20.47 25.10
C GLN A 77 -0.46 -20.37 25.29
N ASN A 78 0.07 -21.27 26.09
CA ASN A 78 1.50 -21.51 26.24
C ASN A 78 2.15 -21.67 24.84
N PRO A 79 2.98 -20.72 24.37
CA PRO A 79 3.67 -20.86 23.08
C PRO A 79 4.74 -21.96 23.13
N ALA A 80 5.12 -22.39 24.35
CA ALA A 80 6.19 -23.33 24.62
C ALA A 80 5.86 -24.82 24.36
N ARG A 81 4.64 -25.16 23.93
CA ARG A 81 4.27 -26.56 23.59
C ARG A 81 4.04 -26.82 22.10
N ARG A 82 4.26 -25.83 21.22
CA ARG A 82 4.30 -26.05 19.78
C ARG A 82 5.73 -26.27 19.30
N GLY A 83 6.43 -27.16 19.99
CA GLY A 83 7.85 -27.45 19.81
C GLY A 83 8.10 -28.96 19.81
N GLU A 84 7.30 -29.72 19.09
CA GLU A 84 7.63 -31.09 18.70
C GLU A 84 6.71 -31.45 17.53
N ASN A 85 7.31 -31.85 16.41
CA ASN A 85 6.64 -32.42 15.23
C ASN A 85 6.00 -31.44 14.24
N THR A 86 6.79 -30.73 13.44
CA THR A 86 6.60 -30.74 11.98
C THR A 86 7.91 -30.32 11.29
N GLY A 87 8.36 -31.14 10.34
CA GLY A 87 9.64 -31.00 9.65
C GLY A 87 9.87 -29.63 9.01
N GLU A 88 11.14 -29.22 9.09
CA GLU A 88 11.86 -28.31 8.19
C GLU A 88 11.00 -27.46 7.24
N ARG A 89 10.57 -26.28 7.71
CA ARG A 89 10.38 -25.13 6.84
C ARG A 89 11.48 -24.12 7.11
N ARG A 90 12.53 -24.20 6.30
CA ARG A 90 13.56 -23.16 6.15
C ARG A 90 12.92 -21.90 5.58
N GLY A 91 12.68 -20.94 6.45
CA GLY A 91 12.57 -19.52 6.17
C GLY A 91 13.10 -18.79 7.41
N PRO A 92 13.59 -17.54 7.32
CA PRO A 92 14.00 -16.78 8.49
C PRO A 92 12.75 -16.47 9.31
N GLY A 93 12.37 -17.41 10.18
CA GLY A 93 11.39 -17.21 11.22
C GLY A 93 11.97 -16.19 12.19
N PHE A 94 11.25 -15.09 12.37
CA PHE A 94 11.55 -14.08 13.38
C PHE A 94 11.44 -14.77 14.75
N THR A 95 12.54 -15.33 15.25
CA THR A 95 12.67 -15.71 16.66
C THR A 95 12.63 -14.41 17.45
N PRO A 96 11.57 -14.14 18.24
CA PRO A 96 11.59 -12.97 19.11
C PRO A 96 12.74 -13.18 20.09
N ASP A 97 13.64 -12.20 20.13
CA ASP A 97 14.77 -12.19 21.05
C ASP A 97 14.25 -12.36 22.48
N LYS A 98 14.95 -13.16 23.29
CA LYS A 98 14.53 -13.55 24.66
C LYS A 98 14.55 -12.37 25.65
N THR A 99 14.94 -11.19 25.21
CA THR A 99 14.91 -9.97 26.00
C THR A 99 13.45 -9.55 26.24
N PRO A 100 13.07 -9.20 27.49
CA PRO A 100 11.70 -8.79 27.77
C PRO A 100 11.35 -7.60 26.89
N THR A 101 10.45 -7.81 25.93
CA THR A 101 9.94 -6.77 25.05
C THR A 101 9.23 -5.74 25.91
N ARG A 102 9.87 -4.57 26.06
CA ARG A 102 9.34 -3.42 26.81
C ARG A 102 7.94 -3.07 26.29
N VAL A 103 7.03 -2.76 27.21
CA VAL A 103 5.68 -2.31 26.84
C VAL A 103 5.79 -0.97 26.12
N LEU A 104 5.04 -0.83 25.03
CA LEU A 104 4.94 0.40 24.26
C LEU A 104 3.95 1.34 24.94
N ASP A 105 4.41 2.02 26.00
CA ASP A 105 3.66 3.06 26.69
C ASP A 105 4.03 4.45 26.17
N ASP A 106 3.33 5.50 26.59
CA ASP A 106 3.59 6.90 26.19
C ASP A 106 5.05 7.34 26.47
N ASN A 107 5.68 6.75 27.50
CA ASN A 107 7.09 6.96 27.79
C ASN A 107 8.02 6.41 26.70
N ALA A 108 7.65 5.28 26.07
CA ALA A 108 8.40 4.72 24.94
C ALA A 108 8.24 5.62 23.70
N VAL A 109 7.06 6.21 23.49
CA VAL A 109 6.83 7.20 22.42
C VAL A 109 7.76 8.41 22.60
N ALA A 110 7.84 8.95 23.83
CA ALA A 110 8.69 10.10 24.17
C ALA A 110 10.20 9.80 24.09
N GLU A 111 10.60 8.53 24.27
CA GLU A 111 11.98 8.08 24.13
C GLU A 111 12.37 7.95 22.65
N ILE A 112 11.50 7.33 21.84
CA ILE A 112 11.70 7.17 20.39
C ILE A 112 11.71 8.54 19.69
N SER A 113 10.89 9.49 20.14
CA SER A 113 10.86 10.85 19.57
C SER A 113 12.15 11.64 19.81
N ARG A 114 13.00 11.23 20.77
CA ARG A 114 14.29 11.89 21.05
C ARG A 114 15.44 11.36 20.19
N ILE A 115 15.21 10.31 19.40
CA ILE A 115 16.24 9.75 18.53
C ILE A 115 16.49 10.73 17.37
N PRO A 116 17.75 11.12 17.10
CA PRO A 116 18.07 12.03 16.02
C PRO A 116 17.68 11.41 14.66
N GLY A 117 16.84 12.12 13.91
CA GLY A 117 16.30 11.67 12.61
C GLY A 117 14.82 11.25 12.65
N VAL A 118 14.21 11.15 13.84
CA VAL A 118 12.77 10.86 13.97
C VAL A 118 11.97 12.15 13.87
N ALA A 119 11.13 12.26 12.83
CA ALA A 119 10.30 13.44 12.60
C ALA A 119 9.04 13.47 13.48
N TYR A 120 8.39 12.31 13.64
CA TYR A 120 7.21 12.13 14.48
C TYR A 120 7.06 10.65 14.87
N VAL A 121 6.35 10.39 15.98
CA VAL A 121 6.02 9.03 16.44
C VAL A 121 4.51 8.99 16.67
N GLU A 122 3.83 8.02 16.06
CA GLU A 122 2.39 7.82 16.20
C GLU A 122 2.11 6.42 16.76
N PRO A 123 1.32 6.29 17.85
CA PRO A 123 0.85 4.99 18.30
C PRO A 123 -0.15 4.41 17.30
N SER A 124 0.16 3.25 16.73
CA SER A 124 -0.76 2.52 15.87
C SER A 124 -1.44 1.39 16.65
N LEU A 125 -2.73 1.55 16.91
CA LEU A 125 -3.57 0.50 17.51
C LEU A 125 -4.59 0.06 16.46
N MET A 126 -4.65 -1.24 16.19
CA MET A 126 -5.64 -1.82 15.28
C MET A 126 -6.44 -2.87 16.03
N VAL A 127 -7.77 -2.72 16.02
CA VAL A 127 -8.71 -3.63 16.66
C VAL A 127 -9.74 -4.07 15.63
N PHE A 128 -10.01 -5.36 15.55
CA PHE A 128 -11.12 -5.88 14.77
C PHE A 128 -12.37 -5.87 15.64
N THR A 129 -13.42 -5.19 15.18
CA THR A 129 -14.71 -5.19 15.86
C THR A 129 -15.84 -5.37 14.86
N TYR A 130 -17.00 -5.76 15.37
CA TYR A 130 -18.22 -5.80 14.58
C TYR A 130 -18.75 -4.38 14.47
N ILE A 131 -18.75 -3.83 13.25
CA ILE A 131 -19.36 -2.54 12.96
C ILE A 131 -20.74 -2.83 12.39
N ARG A 132 -21.76 -2.21 13.00
CA ARG A 132 -23.14 -2.25 12.53
C ARG A 132 -23.54 -0.85 12.12
N ALA A 133 -23.83 -0.66 10.84
CA ALA A 133 -24.35 0.58 10.30
C ALA A 133 -25.43 0.24 9.25
N ASN A 134 -26.50 1.04 9.17
CA ASN A 134 -27.53 0.90 8.14
C ASN A 134 -28.10 -0.54 7.97
N GLY A 135 -28.26 -1.29 9.07
CA GLY A 135 -28.79 -2.66 9.05
C GLY A 135 -27.80 -3.75 8.59
N HIS A 136 -26.59 -3.40 8.17
CA HIS A 136 -25.53 -4.34 7.83
C HIS A 136 -24.53 -4.48 8.99
N SER A 137 -24.05 -5.69 9.22
CA SER A 137 -23.06 -6.00 10.27
C SER A 137 -21.88 -6.72 9.62
N GLN A 138 -20.72 -6.09 9.64
CA GLN A 138 -19.48 -6.69 9.14
C GLN A 138 -18.35 -6.51 10.13
N ILE A 139 -17.38 -7.43 10.08
CA ILE A 139 -16.14 -7.32 10.85
C ILE A 139 -15.23 -6.39 10.08
N GLU A 140 -14.88 -5.28 10.69
CA GLU A 140 -13.99 -4.28 10.12
C GLU A 140 -12.88 -3.94 11.10
N SER A 141 -11.72 -3.57 10.57
CA SER A 141 -10.58 -3.14 11.38
C SER A 141 -10.68 -1.65 11.67
N ILE A 142 -10.81 -1.29 12.94
CA ILE A 142 -10.71 0.08 13.42
C ILE A 142 -9.25 0.34 13.78
N ALA A 143 -8.72 1.47 13.33
CA ALA A 143 -7.40 1.95 13.73
C ALA A 143 -7.55 3.25 14.52
N GLY A 144 -6.81 3.38 15.62
CA GLY A 144 -6.67 4.66 16.31
C GLY A 144 -5.88 5.64 15.45
N ALA A 145 -6.31 6.90 15.44
CA ALA A 145 -5.62 8.00 14.77
C ALA A 145 -5.17 9.02 15.82
N SER A 146 -3.96 9.55 15.69
CA SER A 146 -3.47 10.60 16.60
C SER A 146 -3.94 11.99 16.16
N VAL A 147 -4.36 12.80 17.13
CA VAL A 147 -4.76 14.21 16.95
C VAL A 147 -3.81 15.09 17.78
N PRO A 148 -3.13 16.11 17.20
CA PRO A 148 -3.22 16.55 15.80
C PRO A 148 -2.50 15.58 14.85
N ASN A 149 -3.12 15.33 13.69
CA ASN A 149 -2.60 14.40 12.69
C ASN A 149 -1.31 14.93 12.05
N ALA A 150 -0.17 14.47 12.55
CA ALA A 150 1.13 14.72 11.94
C ALA A 150 1.38 13.81 10.72
N SER A 151 0.57 12.76 10.52
CA SER A 151 0.79 11.77 9.47
C SER A 151 0.42 12.31 8.09
N SER A 152 1.30 12.07 7.11
CA SER A 152 1.07 12.45 5.72
C SER A 152 -0.02 11.62 5.03
N ARG A 153 -0.60 10.66 5.75
CA ARG A 153 -1.44 9.57 5.25
C ARG A 153 -2.90 9.97 4.99
N PHE A 154 -3.40 10.97 5.72
CA PHE A 154 -4.77 11.48 5.59
C PHE A 154 -4.76 12.95 5.18
N LYS A 155 -4.55 13.21 3.88
CA LYS A 155 -4.53 14.58 3.32
C LYS A 155 -5.75 14.92 2.47
N GLU A 156 -6.43 13.92 1.92
CA GLU A 156 -7.54 14.11 0.99
C GLU A 156 -8.79 13.41 1.53
N PHE A 157 -9.84 14.19 1.78
CA PHE A 157 -11.13 13.72 2.26
C PHE A 157 -12.16 13.96 1.16
N SER A 158 -12.89 12.91 0.76
CA SER A 158 -13.96 13.02 -0.22
C SER A 158 -15.15 13.81 0.32
N ALA A 159 -15.43 13.69 1.61
CA ALA A 159 -16.45 14.45 2.33
C ALA A 159 -16.11 14.49 3.83
N GLY A 160 -16.50 15.57 4.53
CA GLY A 160 -16.28 15.74 5.97
C GLY A 160 -14.94 16.39 6.32
N GLN A 161 -14.56 16.27 7.59
CA GLN A 161 -13.32 16.79 8.15
C GLN A 161 -12.60 15.68 8.93
N MET A 162 -11.31 15.90 9.19
CA MET A 162 -10.53 15.05 10.09
C MET A 162 -11.07 15.13 11.53
N ILE A 163 -10.79 14.11 12.34
CA ILE A 163 -11.14 14.06 13.77
C ILE A 163 -10.64 15.34 14.45
N SER A 164 -11.58 16.04 15.09
CA SER A 164 -11.37 17.40 15.61
C SER A 164 -10.71 17.44 16.99
N SER A 165 -10.93 16.41 17.82
CA SER A 165 -10.41 16.33 19.20
C SER A 165 -10.00 14.89 19.56
N PRO A 166 -8.97 14.69 20.42
CA PRO A 166 -8.56 13.36 20.89
C PRO A 166 -9.67 12.57 21.59
N ASP A 167 -10.63 13.26 22.22
CA ASP A 167 -11.75 12.66 22.97
C ASP A 167 -13.09 12.75 22.20
N ALA A 168 -13.09 13.11 20.92
CA ALA A 168 -14.32 13.18 20.13
C ALA A 168 -14.73 11.79 19.62
N ASP A 169 -16.02 11.46 19.74
CA ASP A 169 -16.65 10.27 19.16
C ASP A 169 -16.82 10.42 17.63
N GLU A 170 -15.73 10.73 16.93
CA GLU A 170 -15.68 10.95 15.48
C GLU A 170 -14.86 9.83 14.81
N ALA A 171 -15.39 9.28 13.71
CA ALA A 171 -14.73 8.23 12.96
C ALA A 171 -14.55 8.66 11.49
N VAL A 172 -13.34 8.47 10.98
CA VAL A 172 -13.05 8.62 9.54
C VAL A 172 -13.21 7.27 8.87
N VAL A 173 -14.01 7.26 7.81
CA VAL A 173 -14.44 6.03 7.14
C VAL A 173 -13.93 6.02 5.70
N LYS A 174 -13.56 4.83 5.21
CA LYS A 174 -13.12 4.66 3.82
C LYS A 174 -14.32 4.65 2.87
N GLU A 175 -14.12 5.08 1.63
CA GLU A 175 -15.15 5.02 0.58
C GLU A 175 -15.67 3.59 0.34
N THR A 176 -14.81 2.57 0.53
CA THR A 176 -15.23 1.17 0.45
C THR A 176 -16.28 0.82 1.50
N PHE A 177 -16.12 1.32 2.73
CA PHE A 177 -17.06 1.09 3.80
C PHE A 177 -18.42 1.74 3.48
N THR A 178 -18.45 2.96 2.94
CA THR A 178 -19.74 3.59 2.59
C THR A 178 -20.51 2.77 1.56
N ARG A 179 -19.81 2.14 0.61
CA ARG A 179 -20.41 1.24 -0.37
C ARG A 179 -20.87 -0.09 0.25
N ASP A 180 -20.06 -0.70 1.10
CA ASP A 180 -20.32 -2.02 1.67
C ASP A 180 -21.48 -1.99 2.69
N PHE A 181 -21.72 -0.84 3.31
CA PHE A 181 -22.86 -0.58 4.21
C PHE A 181 -24.07 0.08 3.50
N GLY A 182 -24.04 0.18 2.17
CA GLY A 182 -25.21 0.55 1.35
C GLY A 182 -25.55 2.04 1.33
N PHE A 183 -24.59 2.94 1.54
CA PHE A 183 -24.78 4.38 1.38
C PHE A 183 -24.53 4.80 -0.09
N GLU A 184 -25.48 5.50 -0.71
CA GLU A 184 -25.37 5.94 -2.11
C GLU A 184 -24.33 7.06 -2.31
N LYS A 185 -24.13 7.92 -1.30
CA LYS A 185 -23.13 9.00 -1.33
C LYS A 185 -22.32 9.02 -0.03
N PRO A 186 -21.01 9.36 -0.10
CA PRO A 186 -20.17 9.50 1.10
C PRO A 186 -20.72 10.54 2.09
N ALA A 187 -21.42 11.56 1.60
CA ALA A 187 -22.06 12.59 2.42
C ALA A 187 -23.24 12.06 3.24
N ASP A 188 -23.93 11.01 2.78
CA ASP A 188 -25.11 10.44 3.45
C ASP A 188 -24.73 9.53 4.63
N ALA A 189 -23.44 9.22 4.77
CA ALA A 189 -22.86 8.49 5.89
C ALA A 189 -22.41 9.42 7.03
N ILE A 190 -22.38 10.74 6.82
CA ILE A 190 -21.99 11.71 7.85
C ILE A 190 -23.12 11.82 8.88
N GLY A 191 -22.80 11.52 10.14
CA GLY A 191 -23.73 11.66 11.27
C GLY A 191 -24.74 10.53 11.45
N LYS A 192 -24.58 9.39 10.75
CA LYS A 192 -25.38 8.18 10.99
C LYS A 192 -24.61 7.17 11.85
N THR A 193 -25.30 6.59 12.82
CA THR A 193 -24.83 5.53 13.71
C THR A 193 -25.09 4.14 13.13
#